data_AF-M6PYS5-F1
#
_entry.id   AF-M6PYS5-F1
#
_cell.length_a   1.000
_cell.length_b   1.000
_cell.length_c   1.000
_cell.angle_alpha   90.00
_cell.angle_beta   90.00
_cell.angle_gamma   90.00
#
_symmetry.space_group_name_H-M   'P 1'
#
loop_
_entity.id
_entity.type
_entity.pdbx_description
1 polymer ?
#
loop_
_entity_poly.entity_id
_entity_poly.type
_entity_poly.pdbx_seq_one_letter_code
_entity_poly.pdbx_strand_id
1 'polypeptide(L)'
;MGLTFKNKFSVAVFFVLLNILLGLSVEAQTDFSELIGHFQNPSKRKVLDLQYQRLEKLSKEIVLFKNLEWFQLTGNQITTLPREIGTLTRLKGLYLAENQLTVLPDEIGQLQNLKELFLFYNYLSYLPKLIGNLKAL
;
A
#
# COMPACT_ATOMS: atom_id res chain seq x y z
N MET A 1 -4.72 -2.24 -39.13
CA MET A 1 -4.77 -3.27 -38.06
C MET A 1 -4.21 -2.61 -36.80
N GLY A 2 -5.10 -2.00 -36.01
CA GLY A 2 -4.72 -1.11 -34.91
C GLY A 2 -4.52 -1.87 -33.60
N LEU A 3 -3.31 -1.86 -33.06
CA LEU A 3 -3.06 -2.24 -31.68
C LEU A 3 -3.16 -0.98 -30.83
N THR A 4 -4.35 -0.75 -30.26
CA THR A 4 -4.54 0.23 -29.19
C THR A 4 -3.97 -0.36 -27.90
N PHE A 5 -2.74 -0.01 -27.57
CA PHE A 5 -2.20 -0.23 -26.22
C PHE A 5 -2.95 0.70 -25.26
N LYS A 6 -4.01 0.18 -24.63
CA LYS A 6 -4.61 0.80 -23.45
C LYS A 6 -3.60 0.68 -22.30
N ASN A 7 -2.89 1.78 -22.05
CA ASN A 7 -1.98 1.99 -20.93
C ASN A 7 -2.37 1.19 -19.68
N LYS A 8 -1.61 0.12 -19.43
CA LYS A 8 -1.72 -0.77 -18.25
C LYS A 8 -0.45 -0.76 -17.40
N PHE A 9 0.44 0.21 -17.60
CA PHE A 9 1.58 0.39 -16.72
C PHE A 9 1.23 1.45 -15.68
N SER A 10 1.19 1.04 -14.42
CA SER A 10 1.24 1.95 -13.28
C SER A 10 2.44 2.87 -13.46
N VAL A 11 2.32 4.16 -13.15
CA VAL A 11 3.43 5.12 -13.29
C VAL A 11 4.66 4.67 -12.47
N ALA A 12 4.45 3.90 -11.40
CA ALA A 12 5.50 3.20 -10.65
C ALA A 12 6.41 2.33 -11.54
N VAL A 13 5.80 1.55 -12.45
CA VAL A 13 6.52 0.66 -13.36
C VAL A 13 7.32 1.47 -14.39
N PHE A 14 6.82 2.65 -14.78
CA PHE A 14 7.55 3.54 -15.68
C PHE A 14 8.83 4.10 -15.04
N PHE A 15 8.79 4.51 -13.76
CA PHE A 15 9.99 4.99 -13.05
C PHE A 15 11.01 3.88 -12.78
N VAL A 16 10.56 2.69 -12.41
CA VAL A 16 11.43 1.52 -12.25
C VAL A 16 12.08 1.15 -13.58
N LEU A 17 11.31 1.12 -14.68
CA LEU A 17 11.85 0.85 -16.01
C LEU A 17 12.78 1.97 -16.51
N LEU A 18 12.51 3.24 -16.19
CA LEU A 18 13.36 4.37 -16.58
C LEU A 18 14.72 4.32 -15.88
N ASN A 19 14.77 3.96 -14.59
CA ASN A 19 16.02 3.80 -13.85
C ASN A 19 16.87 2.64 -14.39
N ILE A 20 16.23 1.53 -14.78
CA ILE A 20 16.91 0.39 -15.42
C ILE A 20 17.44 0.77 -16.81
N LEU A 21 16.69 1.55 -17.60
CA LEU A 21 17.07 1.94 -18.97
C LEU A 21 18.22 2.96 -19.01
N LEU A 22 18.35 3.82 -17.98
CA LEU A 22 19.38 4.86 -17.91
C LEU A 22 20.70 4.41 -17.26
N GLY A 23 20.80 3.16 -16.79
CA GLY A 23 22.04 2.63 -16.21
C GLY A 23 22.47 3.32 -14.91
N LEU A 24 21.58 4.08 -14.26
CA LEU A 24 21.82 4.65 -12.94
C LEU A 24 21.73 3.51 -11.92
N SER A 25 22.89 2.98 -11.50
CA SER A 25 22.96 2.08 -10.35
C SER A 25 22.59 2.85 -9.08
N VAL A 26 21.32 2.89 -8.74
CA VAL A 26 20.91 3.26 -7.38
C VAL A 26 19.89 2.24 -6.93
N GLU A 27 20.23 1.59 -5.83
CA GLU A 27 19.31 0.90 -4.91
C GLU A 27 18.34 1.92 -4.30
N ALA A 28 17.72 2.78 -5.11
CA ALA A 28 16.90 3.87 -4.63
C ALA A 28 15.63 3.27 -4.05
N GLN A 29 15.48 3.45 -2.73
CA GLN A 29 14.26 3.18 -2.00
C GLN A 29 13.11 3.97 -2.65
N THR A 30 11.93 3.36 -2.72
CA THR A 30 10.76 4.07 -3.25
C THR A 30 10.09 4.82 -2.11
N ASP A 31 10.11 6.15 -2.14
CA ASP A 31 9.30 6.96 -1.22
C ASP A 31 7.84 6.92 -1.68
N PHE A 32 6.95 6.49 -0.79
CA PHE A 32 5.51 6.51 -1.06
C PHE A 32 5.02 7.93 -1.43
N SER A 33 5.60 8.98 -0.84
CA SER A 33 5.25 10.38 -1.08
C SER A 33 5.58 10.83 -2.52
N GLU A 34 6.66 10.31 -3.09
CA GLU A 34 7.02 10.55 -4.49
C GLU A 34 6.07 9.77 -5.41
N LEU A 35 5.85 8.50 -5.08
CA LEU A 35 5.00 7.60 -5.84
C LEU A 35 3.55 8.12 -5.96
N ILE A 36 3.00 8.70 -4.89
CA ILE A 36 1.63 9.22 -4.93
C ILE A 36 1.45 10.38 -5.90
N GLY A 37 2.49 11.20 -6.13
CA GLY A 37 2.45 12.38 -7.00
C GLY A 37 2.11 12.02 -8.45
N HIS A 38 2.28 10.75 -8.80
CA HIS A 38 2.03 10.24 -10.14
C HIS A 38 0.64 9.63 -10.34
N PHE A 39 -0.15 9.44 -9.28
CA PHE A 39 -1.49 8.89 -9.43
C PHE A 39 -2.48 9.97 -9.86
N GLN A 40 -2.98 9.84 -11.08
CA GLN A 40 -4.18 10.58 -11.48
C GLN A 40 -5.40 10.08 -10.72
N ASN A 41 -6.19 11.02 -10.17
CA ASN A 41 -7.47 10.79 -9.48
C ASN A 41 -7.41 9.69 -8.40
N PRO A 42 -6.54 9.80 -7.37
CA PRO A 42 -6.37 8.76 -6.34
C PRO A 42 -7.68 8.46 -5.60
N SER A 43 -8.52 9.49 -5.42
CA SER A 43 -9.83 9.37 -4.77
C SER A 43 -10.86 8.55 -5.54
N LYS A 44 -10.65 8.22 -6.83
CA LYS A 44 -11.56 7.35 -7.60
C LYS A 44 -11.14 5.88 -7.57
N ARG A 45 -9.95 5.56 -7.06
CA ARG A 45 -9.40 4.20 -7.10
C ARG A 45 -10.03 3.35 -6.00
N LYS A 46 -10.42 2.14 -6.40
CA LYS A 46 -10.88 1.08 -5.50
C LYS A 46 -9.81 0.04 -5.24
N VAL A 47 -8.84 -0.07 -6.14
CA VAL A 47 -7.71 -1.00 -6.01
C VAL A 47 -6.43 -0.18 -6.17
N LEU A 48 -5.48 -0.43 -5.28
CA LEU A 48 -4.13 0.10 -5.33
C LEU A 48 -3.19 -1.07 -5.11
N ASP A 49 -2.39 -1.35 -6.12
CA ASP A 49 -1.40 -2.42 -6.12
C ASP A 49 -0.01 -1.81 -6.11
N LEU A 50 0.69 -2.03 -5.00
CA LEU A 50 2.06 -1.59 -4.75
C LEU A 50 2.90 -2.77 -4.24
N GLN A 51 2.64 -3.98 -4.72
CA GLN A 51 3.46 -5.13 -4.37
C GLN A 51 4.89 -4.98 -4.89
N TYR A 52 5.86 -5.47 -4.10
CA TYR A 52 7.27 -5.55 -4.50
C TYR A 52 7.89 -4.22 -4.96
N GLN A 53 7.50 -3.11 -4.33
CA GLN A 53 7.99 -1.76 -4.64
C GLN A 53 9.14 -1.29 -3.73
N ARG A 54 9.61 -2.15 -2.81
CA ARG A 54 10.64 -1.79 -1.81
C ARG A 54 10.25 -0.58 -0.95
N LEU A 55 8.94 -0.40 -0.68
CA LEU A 55 8.44 0.66 0.19
C LEU A 55 8.85 0.41 1.64
N GLU A 56 9.40 1.40 2.32
CA GLU A 56 9.78 1.29 3.75
C GLU A 56 8.75 1.87 4.71
N LYS A 57 7.98 2.83 4.21
CA LYS A 57 6.95 3.53 4.96
C LYS A 57 5.83 3.95 4.03
N LEU A 58 4.61 3.90 4.56
CA LEU A 58 3.51 4.66 4.00
C LEU A 58 3.48 6.04 4.69
N SER A 59 3.04 7.06 3.99
CA SER A 59 2.89 8.41 4.54
C SER A 59 1.42 8.79 4.72
N LYS A 60 1.15 9.91 5.39
CA LYS A 60 -0.21 10.39 5.69
C LYS A 60 -1.06 10.59 4.43
N GLU A 61 -0.44 10.78 3.27
CA GLU A 61 -1.12 11.03 2.00
C GLU A 61 -1.90 9.81 1.47
N ILE A 62 -1.82 8.64 2.11
CA ILE A 62 -2.76 7.52 1.85
C ILE A 62 -4.23 7.98 1.95
N VAL A 63 -4.54 9.03 2.71
CA VAL A 63 -5.89 9.63 2.82
C VAL A 63 -6.47 10.08 1.47
N LEU A 64 -5.61 10.31 0.46
CA LEU A 64 -6.05 10.66 -0.89
C LEU A 64 -6.85 9.53 -1.56
N PHE A 65 -6.64 8.28 -1.13
CA PHE A 65 -7.31 7.07 -1.64
C PHE A 65 -8.56 6.72 -0.83
N LYS A 66 -9.37 7.71 -0.43
CA LYS A 66 -10.58 7.53 0.40
C LYS A 66 -11.62 6.50 -0.06
N ASN A 67 -11.56 6.08 -1.33
CA ASN A 67 -12.47 5.10 -1.93
C ASN A 67 -11.84 3.71 -2.12
N LEU A 68 -10.65 3.49 -1.58
CA LEU A 68 -9.92 2.25 -1.70
C LEU A 68 -10.66 1.11 -0.99
N GLU A 69 -10.80 -0.01 -1.70
CA GLU A 69 -11.45 -1.24 -1.25
C GLU A 69 -10.40 -2.38 -1.13
N TRP A 70 -9.36 -2.39 -1.96
CA TRP A 70 -8.27 -3.38 -1.89
C TRP A 70 -6.91 -2.71 -2.00
N PHE A 71 -6.03 -3.00 -1.04
CA PHE A 71 -4.67 -2.46 -1.00
C PHE A 71 -3.63 -3.58 -0.91
N GLN A 72 -2.90 -3.79 -2.01
CA GLN A 72 -1.83 -4.79 -2.09
C GLN A 72 -0.47 -4.14 -1.78
N LEU A 73 0.17 -4.58 -0.71
CA LEU A 73 1.47 -4.11 -0.23
C LEU A 73 2.44 -5.26 0.05
N THR A 74 2.13 -6.47 -0.40
CA THR A 74 2.97 -7.65 -0.21
C THR A 74 4.38 -7.46 -0.76
N GLY A 75 5.39 -7.95 -0.03
CA GLY A 75 6.78 -7.98 -0.50
C GLY A 75 7.46 -6.61 -0.50
N ASN A 76 7.13 -5.76 0.46
CA ASN A 76 7.79 -4.49 0.67
C ASN A 76 8.70 -4.54 1.92
N GLN A 77 9.20 -3.40 2.36
CA GLN A 77 10.07 -3.26 3.53
C GLN A 77 9.39 -2.43 4.62
N ILE A 78 8.05 -2.45 4.67
CA ILE A 78 7.26 -1.55 5.52
C ILE A 78 7.46 -1.94 6.98
N THR A 79 7.93 -1.00 7.80
CA THR A 79 8.22 -1.23 9.23
C THR A 79 7.06 -0.84 10.15
N THR A 80 6.25 0.15 9.73
CA THR A 80 5.06 0.62 10.44
C THR A 80 4.00 1.14 9.45
N LEU A 81 2.74 1.17 9.87
CA LEU A 81 1.66 1.86 9.14
C LEU A 81 1.38 3.22 9.81
N PRO A 82 1.10 4.28 9.03
CA PRO A 82 0.65 5.56 9.57
C PRO A 82 -0.76 5.40 10.17
N ARG A 83 -1.06 6.17 11.23
CA ARG A 83 -2.39 6.17 11.88
C ARG A 83 -3.54 6.46 10.90
N GLU A 84 -3.24 7.21 9.83
CA GLU A 84 -4.18 7.57 8.78
C GLU A 84 -4.74 6.33 8.06
N ILE A 85 -4.18 5.14 8.24
CA ILE A 85 -4.74 3.88 7.70
C ILE A 85 -6.20 3.71 8.14
N GLY A 86 -6.53 4.10 9.37
CA GLY A 86 -7.90 3.98 9.91
C GLY A 86 -8.94 4.83 9.16
N THR A 87 -8.51 5.82 8.38
CA THR A 87 -9.41 6.65 7.56
C THR A 87 -9.93 5.93 6.32
N LEU A 88 -9.28 4.84 5.90
CA LEU A 88 -9.64 4.07 4.71
C LEU A 88 -10.80 3.10 5.00
N THR A 89 -11.90 3.63 5.55
CA THR A 89 -13.03 2.85 6.08
C THR A 89 -13.76 1.99 5.04
N ARG A 90 -13.49 2.17 3.75
CA ARG A 90 -14.01 1.35 2.64
C ARG A 90 -13.15 0.12 2.33
N LEU A 91 -11.97 -0.02 2.93
CA LEU A 91 -11.11 -1.17 2.75
C LEU A 91 -11.84 -2.46 3.12
N LYS A 92 -11.73 -3.43 2.23
CA LYS A 92 -12.20 -4.80 2.37
C LYS A 92 -11.03 -5.78 2.44
N GLY A 93 -9.96 -5.52 1.70
CA GLY A 93 -8.74 -6.33 1.75
C GLY A 93 -7.47 -5.49 1.91
N LEU A 94 -6.65 -5.83 2.89
CA LEU A 94 -5.35 -5.23 3.16
C LEU A 94 -4.29 -6.32 3.24
N TYR A 95 -3.36 -6.32 2.28
CA TYR A 95 -2.37 -7.38 2.12
C TYR A 95 -0.98 -6.82 2.39
N LEU A 96 -0.42 -7.20 3.54
CA LEU A 96 0.84 -6.70 4.09
C LEU A 96 1.83 -7.84 4.35
N ALA A 97 1.62 -9.00 3.74
CA ALA A 97 2.53 -10.12 3.88
C ALA A 97 3.94 -9.78 3.37
N GLU A 98 4.96 -10.46 3.88
CA GLU A 98 6.35 -10.24 3.46
C GLU A 98 6.77 -8.77 3.59
N ASN A 99 6.60 -8.22 4.79
CA ASN A 99 7.04 -6.88 5.17
C ASN A 99 7.88 -6.96 6.45
N GLN A 100 8.20 -5.82 7.04
CA GLN A 100 9.01 -5.74 8.25
C GLN A 100 8.22 -5.13 9.43
N LEU A 101 6.90 -5.29 9.42
CA LEU A 101 6.03 -4.66 10.42
C LEU A 101 6.36 -5.19 11.81
N THR A 102 6.68 -4.29 12.73
CA THR A 102 6.93 -4.62 14.15
C THR A 102 5.70 -4.38 15.03
N VAL A 103 4.81 -3.49 14.58
CA VAL A 103 3.55 -3.12 15.24
C VAL A 103 2.52 -2.69 14.19
N LEU A 104 1.23 -2.83 14.53
CA LEU A 104 0.14 -2.17 13.81
C LEU A 104 -0.41 -1.02 14.67
N PRO A 105 -0.77 0.13 14.09
CA PRO A 105 -1.41 1.21 14.83
C PRO A 105 -2.79 0.78 15.34
N ASP A 106 -3.24 1.32 16.48
CA ASP A 106 -4.59 1.07 17.03
C ASP A 106 -5.69 1.46 16.03
N GLU A 107 -5.44 2.45 15.18
CA GLU A 107 -6.34 2.92 14.13
C GLU A 107 -6.67 1.84 13.09
N ILE A 108 -5.92 0.73 13.00
CA ILE A 108 -6.32 -0.42 12.19
C ILE A 108 -7.72 -0.91 12.56
N GLY A 109 -8.10 -0.81 13.86
CA GLY A 109 -9.43 -1.16 14.35
C GLY A 109 -10.57 -0.29 13.80
N GLN A 110 -10.27 0.80 13.10
CA GLN A 110 -11.28 1.66 12.47
C GLN A 110 -11.73 1.13 11.10
N LEU A 111 -11.06 0.11 10.55
CA LEU A 111 -11.39 -0.49 9.26
C LEU A 111 -12.59 -1.45 9.35
N GLN A 112 -13.77 -0.90 9.67
CA GLN A 112 -14.99 -1.67 9.97
C GLN A 112 -15.50 -2.56 8.81
N ASN A 113 -15.07 -2.30 7.58
CA ASN A 113 -15.42 -3.09 6.40
C ASN A 113 -14.35 -4.12 5.98
N LEU A 114 -13.24 -4.21 6.72
CA LEU A 114 -12.13 -5.10 6.39
C LEU A 114 -12.54 -6.55 6.63
N LYS A 115 -12.38 -7.38 5.60
CA LYS A 115 -12.71 -8.81 5.58
C LYS A 115 -11.48 -9.68 5.40
N GLU A 116 -10.40 -9.10 4.87
CA GLU A 116 -9.15 -9.79 4.61
C GLU A 116 -7.99 -8.92 5.12
N LEU A 117 -7.19 -9.48 6.03
CA LEU A 117 -6.00 -8.85 6.57
C LEU A 117 -4.86 -9.87 6.59
N PHE A 118 -3.91 -9.73 5.65
CA PHE A 118 -2.79 -10.68 5.53
C PHE A 118 -1.51 -10.07 6.09
N LEU A 119 -0.96 -10.69 7.13
CA LEU A 119 0.18 -10.17 7.90
C LEU A 119 1.33 -11.19 8.06
N PHE A 120 1.23 -12.35 7.43
CA PHE A 120 2.26 -13.40 7.54
C PHE A 120 3.62 -12.91 7.00
N TYR A 121 4.72 -13.47 7.51
CA TYR A 121 6.09 -12.99 7.25
C TYR A 121 6.27 -11.48 7.56
N ASN A 122 5.98 -11.11 8.81
CA ASN A 122 6.32 -9.83 9.45
C ASN A 122 6.99 -10.11 10.81
N TYR A 123 7.36 -9.06 11.55
CA TYR A 123 7.99 -9.13 12.87
C TYR A 123 7.06 -8.65 14.00
N LEU A 124 5.75 -8.87 13.85
CA LEU A 124 4.75 -8.48 14.84
C LEU A 124 4.93 -9.30 16.12
N SER A 125 5.15 -8.63 17.24
CA SER A 125 5.26 -9.27 18.57
C SER A 125 3.93 -9.26 19.35
N TYR A 126 3.02 -8.34 19.00
CA TYR A 126 1.68 -8.24 19.56
C TYR A 126 0.72 -7.62 18.53
N LEU A 127 -0.57 -7.73 18.80
CA LEU A 127 -1.60 -7.03 18.05
C LEU A 127 -2.10 -5.81 18.86
N PRO A 128 -2.47 -4.70 18.19
CA PRO A 128 -2.98 -3.51 18.87
C PRO A 128 -4.28 -3.82 19.60
N LYS A 129 -4.57 -3.09 20.67
CA LYS A 129 -5.75 -3.32 21.52
C LYS A 129 -7.05 -3.23 20.70
N LEU A 130 -7.09 -2.28 19.76
CA LEU A 130 -8.28 -2.04 18.95
C LEU A 130 -8.44 -3.01 17.76
N ILE A 131 -7.54 -3.99 17.57
CA ILE A 131 -7.71 -5.02 16.51
C ILE A 131 -9.05 -5.76 16.65
N GLY A 132 -9.55 -5.93 17.87
CA GLY A 132 -10.84 -6.57 18.16
C GLY A 132 -12.07 -5.78 17.67
N ASN A 133 -11.88 -4.55 17.17
CA ASN A 133 -12.93 -3.75 16.54
C ASN A 133 -13.16 -4.12 15.07
N LEU A 134 -12.32 -4.96 14.46
CA LEU A 134 -12.51 -5.48 13.11
C LEU A 134 -13.61 -6.55 13.09
N LYS A 135 -14.88 -6.12 13.16
CA LYS A 135 -16.03 -7.03 13.29
C LYS A 135 -16.36 -7.82 12.03
N ALA A 136 -15.83 -7.40 10.88
CA ALA A 136 -16.07 -8.03 9.58
C ALA A 136 -14.92 -8.95 9.11
N LEU A 137 -13.82 -9.01 9.88
CA LEU A 137 -12.65 -9.85 9.65
C LEU A 137 -12.88 -11.26 10.22
#